data_AF-A0AAF0QHT6-F1
#
_entry.id   AF-A0AAF0QHT6-F1
#
_cell.length_a   1.000
_cell.length_b   1.000
_cell.length_c   1.000
_cell.angle_alpha   90.00
_cell.angle_beta   90.00
_cell.angle_gamma   90.00
#
_symmetry.space_group_name_H-M   'P 1'
#
loop_
_entity.id
_entity.type
_entity.pdbx_description
1 polymer ?
#
loop_
_entity_poly.entity_id
_entity_poly.type
_entity_poly.pdbx_seq_one_letter_code
_entity_poly.pdbx_strand_id
1 'polypeptide(L)'
;MAIRVTFLLLILVVLPFPSHCADPDPLQDLCVGILNDTSTSINGFPCKPASQVTSDDFFFDGLTKEGNTDNVFGFTATVGNVLAFPGLNTLGLSMNRVDFAPGGLNPPHSHPRATETGVVIKGKLYVGFLTTNNVLYSKVLTVGEMFVVPRGLVHFQMNVGKEKAMTITAFNSHLPGAVVLPTTLFASVPPIPNDVLTKAFQYIVVHYSLNFKFDNSMAIRVMFLLVILIVLPFPSHCADPDPLQDFCVGILNDTSTTSLNGFPCKPASQVTSDDFFFDGLTNEGNTENAFGFSATVGNVLAFPGLNTLGLSMNQVDFAPGGLNPPHSHPRATESGVVIKGKLYVGFLTTKNVLYSKVLTAGEMFVIPRGLVHFQMNVGKEKAMTITAFNSHLPGAVVLPTTLFTSKPPIPDEVLTKAFKIDASVIDGIKAKLGAINY
;
A
#
# COMPACT_ATOMS: atom_id res chain seq x y z
N MET A 1 -26.12 -17.31 -55.79
CA MET A 1 -26.59 -16.74 -54.51
C MET A 1 -26.25 -17.73 -53.40
N ALA A 2 -24.97 -17.78 -52.98
CA ALA A 2 -24.50 -18.67 -51.90
C ALA A 2 -23.13 -18.27 -51.30
N ILE A 3 -22.40 -17.31 -51.89
CA ILE A 3 -21.03 -16.95 -51.48
C ILE A 3 -20.96 -15.61 -50.72
N ARG A 4 -22.07 -14.87 -50.58
CA ARG A 4 -22.08 -13.57 -49.86
C ARG A 4 -22.59 -13.62 -48.42
N VAL A 5 -23.04 -14.78 -47.93
CA VAL A 5 -23.58 -14.91 -46.56
C VAL A 5 -22.55 -15.47 -45.57
N THR A 6 -21.52 -16.18 -46.04
CA THR A 6 -20.53 -16.82 -45.17
C THR A 6 -19.45 -15.87 -44.64
N PHE A 7 -19.19 -14.74 -45.32
CA PHE A 7 -18.22 -13.75 -44.85
C PHE A 7 -18.80 -12.75 -43.84
N LEU A 8 -20.13 -12.57 -43.81
CA LEU A 8 -20.77 -11.70 -42.83
C LEU A 8 -21.01 -12.41 -41.48
N LEU A 9 -21.12 -13.75 -41.45
CA LEU A 9 -21.26 -14.50 -40.20
C LEU A 9 -19.95 -14.64 -39.41
N LEU A 10 -18.78 -14.50 -40.05
CA LEU A 10 -17.49 -14.62 -39.36
C LEU A 10 -17.02 -13.31 -38.68
N ILE A 11 -17.65 -12.18 -38.99
CA ILE A 11 -17.31 -10.86 -38.43
C ILE A 11 -18.10 -10.57 -37.15
N LEU A 12 -19.08 -11.40 -36.79
CA LEU A 12 -20.04 -11.10 -35.72
C LEU A 12 -19.72 -11.67 -34.32
N VAL A 13 -18.54 -12.27 -34.08
CA VAL A 13 -18.17 -12.79 -32.74
C VAL A 13 -16.73 -12.45 -32.35
N VAL A 14 -16.32 -11.20 -32.58
CA VAL A 14 -15.21 -10.59 -31.83
C VAL A 14 -15.62 -9.17 -31.45
N LEU A 15 -16.78 -9.04 -30.78
CA LEU A 15 -16.96 -7.86 -29.93
C LEU A 15 -16.03 -8.08 -28.74
N PRO A 16 -15.05 -7.19 -28.48
CA PRO A 16 -14.34 -7.23 -27.20
C PRO A 16 -15.42 -6.99 -26.14
N PHE A 17 -15.86 -8.06 -25.48
CA PHE A 17 -16.59 -7.90 -24.23
C PHE A 17 -15.68 -7.06 -23.32
N PRO A 18 -16.18 -5.97 -22.72
CA PRO A 18 -15.43 -5.29 -21.68
C PRO A 18 -15.13 -6.34 -20.60
N SER A 19 -13.90 -6.83 -20.61
CA SER A 19 -13.40 -7.74 -19.59
C SER A 19 -12.97 -6.83 -18.45
N HIS A 20 -13.82 -6.74 -17.43
CA HIS A 20 -13.40 -6.20 -16.16
C HIS A 20 -12.56 -7.27 -15.47
N CYS A 21 -11.28 -7.02 -15.48
CA CYS A 21 -10.23 -7.84 -14.91
C CYS A 21 -9.94 -7.32 -13.51
N ALA A 22 -9.87 -8.21 -12.52
CA ALA A 22 -9.43 -7.90 -11.16
C ALA A 22 -8.34 -8.89 -10.76
N ASP A 23 -7.52 -8.54 -9.76
CA ASP A 23 -6.62 -9.48 -9.11
C ASP A 23 -7.40 -10.72 -8.64
N PRO A 24 -6.82 -11.92 -8.71
CA PRO A 24 -7.49 -13.12 -8.23
C PRO A 24 -7.79 -13.00 -6.72
N ASP A 25 -9.02 -13.30 -6.33
CA ASP A 25 -9.39 -13.36 -4.92
C ASP A 25 -8.53 -14.39 -4.17
N PRO A 26 -8.17 -14.12 -2.90
CA PRO A 26 -7.42 -15.09 -2.11
C PRO A 26 -8.22 -16.39 -1.96
N LEU A 27 -7.64 -17.51 -2.37
CA LEU A 27 -8.25 -18.85 -2.23
C LEU A 27 -8.18 -19.39 -0.79
N GLN A 28 -7.45 -18.71 0.09
CA GLN A 28 -7.20 -19.07 1.48
C GLN A 28 -6.85 -17.85 2.32
N ASP A 29 -7.06 -17.93 3.63
CA ASP A 29 -6.83 -16.82 4.55
C ASP A 29 -5.36 -16.38 4.65
N LEU A 30 -4.42 -17.32 4.52
CA LEU A 30 -3.01 -17.13 4.84
C LEU A 30 -2.11 -17.76 3.77
N CYS A 31 -1.03 -17.07 3.39
CA CYS A 31 0.02 -17.61 2.53
C CYS A 31 1.40 -17.11 2.96
N VAL A 32 1.92 -17.59 4.10
CA VAL A 32 3.28 -17.22 4.55
C VAL A 32 4.31 -17.76 3.54
N GLY A 33 5.20 -16.92 3.01
CA GLY A 33 6.11 -17.31 1.94
C GLY A 33 7.25 -18.25 2.39
N ILE A 34 7.59 -19.25 1.56
CA ILE A 34 8.81 -20.07 1.69
C ILE A 34 9.91 -19.43 0.81
N LEU A 35 10.76 -18.60 1.42
CA LEU A 35 11.72 -17.76 0.67
C LEU A 35 12.82 -18.54 -0.07
N ASN A 36 13.16 -19.75 0.39
CA ASN A 36 14.24 -20.56 -0.17
C ASN A 36 13.75 -21.57 -1.23
N ASP A 37 12.45 -21.62 -1.52
CA ASP A 37 11.91 -22.55 -2.50
C ASP A 37 11.95 -21.93 -3.91
N THR A 38 12.87 -22.42 -4.73
CA THR A 38 13.01 -22.04 -6.15
C THR A 38 12.42 -23.06 -7.10
N SER A 39 11.69 -24.07 -6.60
CA SER A 39 11.15 -25.18 -7.40
C SER A 39 10.03 -24.75 -8.34
N THR A 40 9.34 -23.65 -8.00
CA THR A 40 8.23 -23.09 -8.78
C THR A 40 8.40 -21.58 -8.97
N SER A 41 8.23 -21.11 -10.20
CA SER A 41 8.24 -19.68 -10.51
C SER A 41 6.80 -19.16 -10.46
N ILE A 42 6.45 -18.45 -9.39
CA ILE A 42 5.16 -17.76 -9.23
C ILE A 42 5.39 -16.28 -8.88
N ASN A 43 4.38 -15.44 -9.09
CA ASN A 43 4.43 -14.02 -8.68
C ASN A 43 4.21 -13.91 -7.16
N GLY A 44 5.25 -14.24 -6.39
CA GLY A 44 5.23 -14.39 -4.93
C GLY A 44 6.13 -15.55 -4.49
N PHE A 45 5.83 -16.13 -3.32
CA PHE A 45 6.52 -17.31 -2.80
C PHE A 45 5.53 -18.45 -2.55
N PRO A 46 5.95 -19.72 -2.70
CA PRO A 46 5.13 -20.86 -2.29
C PRO A 46 4.67 -20.71 -0.84
N CYS A 47 3.42 -21.06 -0.55
CA CYS A 47 2.86 -20.89 0.78
C CYS A 47 3.33 -22.00 1.73
N LYS A 48 3.72 -21.62 2.94
CA LYS A 48 3.92 -22.53 4.08
C LYS A 48 2.63 -23.34 4.33
N PRO A 49 2.71 -24.66 4.61
CA PRO A 49 1.55 -25.45 4.99
C PRO A 49 0.83 -24.83 6.19
N ALA A 50 -0.50 -24.78 6.17
CA ALA A 50 -1.30 -24.14 7.22
C ALA A 50 -1.03 -24.72 8.63
N SER A 51 -0.65 -25.99 8.74
CA SER A 51 -0.28 -26.64 10.01
C SER A 51 1.04 -26.16 10.62
N GLN A 52 1.87 -25.44 9.84
CA GLN A 52 3.17 -24.91 10.27
C GLN A 52 3.14 -23.39 10.45
N VAL A 53 2.03 -22.73 10.11
CA VAL A 53 1.85 -21.28 10.29
C VAL A 53 1.62 -20.98 11.77
N THR A 54 2.31 -19.97 12.29
CA THR A 54 2.28 -19.56 13.70
C THR A 54 2.02 -18.07 13.83
N SER A 55 1.77 -17.58 15.05
CA SER A 55 1.59 -16.14 15.29
C SER A 55 2.81 -15.33 14.87
N ASP A 56 4.02 -15.82 15.12
CA ASP A 56 5.26 -15.11 14.77
C ASP A 56 5.41 -14.86 13.27
N ASP A 57 4.73 -15.62 12.40
CA ASP A 57 4.75 -15.36 10.96
C ASP A 57 4.05 -14.04 10.55
N PHE A 58 3.29 -13.41 11.46
CA PHE A 58 2.51 -12.18 11.22
C PHE A 58 2.98 -10.99 12.05
N PHE A 59 4.15 -11.09 12.70
CA PHE A 59 4.78 -10.00 13.44
C PHE A 59 6.27 -9.90 13.12
N PHE A 60 6.79 -8.68 13.05
CA PHE A 60 8.16 -8.40 12.64
C PHE A 60 8.81 -7.35 13.55
N ASP A 61 9.95 -7.67 14.15
CA ASP A 61 10.67 -6.81 15.08
C ASP A 61 11.83 -6.04 14.44
N GLY A 62 12.03 -6.18 13.13
CA GLY A 62 13.19 -5.62 12.44
C GLY A 62 13.22 -4.09 12.41
N LEU A 63 12.10 -3.40 12.63
CA LEU A 63 12.03 -1.93 12.63
C LEU A 63 12.31 -1.30 14.02
N THR A 64 12.59 -2.12 15.04
CA THR A 64 12.83 -1.67 16.43
C THR A 64 14.09 -0.81 16.59
N LYS A 65 15.12 -1.05 15.78
CA LYS A 65 16.42 -0.38 15.90
C LYS A 65 16.57 0.73 14.87
N GLU A 66 17.22 1.80 15.30
CA GLU A 66 17.68 2.87 14.41
C GLU A 66 18.73 2.32 13.43
N GLY A 67 18.55 2.63 12.15
CA GLY A 67 19.51 2.30 11.10
C GLY A 67 20.83 3.07 11.24
N ASN A 68 21.91 2.47 10.76
CA ASN A 68 23.24 3.09 10.81
C ASN A 68 23.42 4.13 9.69
N THR A 69 23.30 5.41 10.03
CA THR A 69 23.44 6.53 9.09
C THR A 69 24.89 6.98 8.85
N ASP A 70 25.89 6.28 9.40
CA ASP A 70 27.32 6.55 9.17
C ASP A 70 27.77 6.04 7.78
N ASN A 71 27.23 6.65 6.74
CA ASN A 71 27.55 6.37 5.34
C ASN A 71 27.53 7.65 4.50
N VAL A 72 27.99 7.57 3.25
CA VAL A 72 28.16 8.72 2.36
C VAL A 72 26.87 9.49 2.07
N PHE A 73 25.71 8.85 2.21
CA PHE A 73 24.41 9.47 2.00
C PHE A 73 23.75 9.93 3.30
N GLY A 74 24.24 9.53 4.47
CA GLY A 74 23.69 9.94 5.76
C GLY A 74 22.27 9.43 6.04
N PHE A 75 21.82 8.37 5.37
CA PHE A 75 20.50 7.76 5.59
C PHE A 75 20.59 6.22 5.61
N THR A 76 19.57 5.56 6.14
CA THR A 76 19.39 4.11 6.03
C THR A 76 17.91 3.77 6.02
N ALA A 77 17.51 2.87 5.11
CA ALA A 77 16.18 2.27 5.10
C ALA A 77 16.27 0.83 5.65
N THR A 78 15.65 0.60 6.80
CA THR A 78 15.39 -0.74 7.33
C THR A 78 14.11 -1.28 6.71
N VAL A 79 14.24 -2.32 5.90
CA VAL A 79 13.18 -2.80 5.01
C VAL A 79 12.32 -3.86 5.68
N GLY A 80 11.01 -3.63 5.75
CA GLY A 80 10.00 -4.58 6.23
C GLY A 80 9.11 -5.08 5.08
N ASN A 81 9.74 -5.72 4.09
CA ASN A 81 9.07 -6.31 2.93
C ASN A 81 9.01 -7.85 3.05
N VAL A 82 8.41 -8.53 2.08
CA VAL A 82 8.23 -9.99 2.11
C VAL A 82 9.53 -10.81 2.31
N LEU A 83 10.69 -10.27 1.90
CA LEU A 83 11.97 -10.95 2.07
C LEU A 83 12.45 -10.93 3.53
N ALA A 84 12.09 -9.89 4.29
CA ALA A 84 12.38 -9.79 5.72
C ALA A 84 11.22 -10.31 6.58
N PHE A 85 9.99 -10.21 6.08
CA PHE A 85 8.75 -10.52 6.78
C PHE A 85 7.83 -11.37 5.88
N PRO A 86 8.02 -12.70 5.86
CA PRO A 86 7.33 -13.61 4.94
C PRO A 86 5.79 -13.64 5.08
N GLY A 87 5.24 -13.18 6.20
CA GLY A 87 3.80 -13.01 6.40
C GLY A 87 3.15 -12.04 5.42
N LEU A 88 3.92 -11.16 4.79
CA LEU A 88 3.44 -10.21 3.77
C LEU A 88 3.19 -10.85 2.40
N ASN A 89 3.62 -12.11 2.20
CA ASN A 89 3.52 -12.76 0.90
C ASN A 89 2.06 -12.75 0.41
N THR A 90 1.89 -12.39 -0.86
CA THR A 90 0.59 -12.14 -1.53
C THR A 90 -0.32 -11.07 -0.92
N LEU A 91 0.06 -10.38 0.16
CA LEU A 91 -0.81 -9.40 0.84
C LEU A 91 -0.75 -7.99 0.24
N GLY A 92 0.20 -7.74 -0.67
CA GLY A 92 0.26 -6.50 -1.45
C GLY A 92 0.55 -5.24 -0.63
N LEU A 93 1.25 -5.37 0.49
CA LEU A 93 1.59 -4.28 1.40
C LEU A 93 2.96 -4.54 2.03
N SER A 94 3.75 -3.50 2.25
CA SER A 94 4.98 -3.54 3.06
C SER A 94 5.23 -2.20 3.73
N MET A 95 6.05 -2.18 4.78
CA MET A 95 6.40 -0.95 5.50
C MET A 95 7.89 -0.92 5.84
N ASN A 96 8.49 0.26 5.76
CA ASN A 96 9.89 0.47 6.09
C ASN A 96 10.03 1.52 7.20
N ARG A 97 11.15 1.43 7.92
CA ARG A 97 11.67 2.52 8.74
C ARG A 97 12.83 3.17 7.99
N VAL A 98 12.84 4.49 7.90
CA VAL A 98 13.95 5.21 7.27
C VAL A 98 14.51 6.23 8.27
N ASP A 99 15.79 6.10 8.60
CA ASP A 99 16.50 6.98 9.53
C ASP A 99 17.49 7.88 8.76
N PHE A 100 17.59 9.13 9.17
CA PHE A 100 18.44 10.15 8.54
C PHE A 100 19.29 10.88 9.59
N ALA A 101 20.59 10.96 9.36
CA ALA A 101 21.47 11.93 10.03
C ALA A 101 21.11 13.37 9.60
N PRO A 102 21.52 14.41 10.33
CA PRO A 102 21.42 15.79 9.84
C PRO A 102 22.09 15.93 8.48
N GLY A 103 21.39 16.50 7.49
CA GLY A 103 21.87 16.58 6.09
C GLY A 103 21.78 15.29 5.30
N GLY A 104 21.34 14.18 5.90
CA GLY A 104 21.18 12.88 5.24
C GLY A 104 20.19 12.94 4.07
N LEU A 105 20.52 12.25 2.98
CA LEU A 105 19.76 12.23 1.73
C LEU A 105 19.47 10.78 1.35
N ASN A 106 18.19 10.43 1.26
CA ASN A 106 17.78 9.29 0.44
C ASN A 106 17.80 9.78 -1.03
N PRO A 107 18.76 9.30 -1.86
CA PRO A 107 18.98 9.84 -3.19
C PRO A 107 17.75 9.70 -4.10
N PRO A 108 17.72 10.42 -5.23
CA PRO A 108 16.68 10.22 -6.23
C PRO A 108 16.52 8.75 -6.61
N HIS A 109 15.33 8.21 -6.38
CA HIS A 109 14.99 6.81 -6.65
C HIS A 109 13.52 6.67 -7.06
N SER A 110 13.15 5.49 -7.53
CA SER A 110 11.75 5.14 -7.81
C SER A 110 11.42 3.72 -7.38
N HIS A 111 10.13 3.48 -7.14
CA HIS A 111 9.57 2.18 -6.82
C HIS A 111 8.74 1.67 -8.00
N PRO A 112 9.27 0.78 -8.86
CA PRO A 112 8.60 0.39 -10.10
C PRO A 112 7.29 -0.37 -9.87
N ARG A 113 7.10 -0.96 -8.67
CA ARG A 113 5.94 -1.81 -8.37
C ARG A 113 5.01 -1.22 -7.31
N ALA A 114 5.28 -0.02 -6.79
CA ALA A 114 4.47 0.54 -5.71
C ALA A 114 4.39 2.05 -5.70
N THR A 115 3.23 2.56 -5.32
CA THR A 115 3.07 3.87 -4.69
C THR A 115 3.77 3.83 -3.34
N GLU A 116 4.44 4.93 -2.97
CA GLU A 116 4.97 5.12 -1.62
C GLU A 116 4.15 6.16 -0.88
N THR A 117 3.91 5.93 0.40
CA THR A 117 3.45 6.97 1.31
C THR A 117 4.26 6.88 2.60
N GLY A 118 4.37 7.97 3.35
CA GLY A 118 5.06 7.92 4.63
C GLY A 118 4.71 9.05 5.54
N VAL A 119 4.94 8.83 6.83
CA VAL A 119 4.73 9.81 7.91
C VAL A 119 6.06 10.11 8.58
N VAL A 120 6.34 11.39 8.80
CA VAL A 120 7.51 11.81 9.60
C VAL A 120 7.23 11.54 11.06
N ILE A 121 8.03 10.70 11.71
CA ILE A 121 7.90 10.39 13.14
C ILE A 121 8.85 11.23 13.99
N LYS A 122 9.97 11.65 13.42
CA LYS A 122 10.96 12.50 14.08
C LYS A 122 11.63 13.45 13.09
N GLY A 123 11.99 14.64 13.54
CA GLY A 123 12.82 15.58 12.80
C GLY A 123 12.07 16.35 11.72
N LYS A 124 12.80 16.79 10.68
CA LYS A 124 12.25 17.53 9.53
C LYS A 124 12.84 17.01 8.23
N LEU A 125 12.00 16.74 7.25
CA LEU A 125 12.43 16.21 5.96
C LEU A 125 11.93 17.09 4.82
N TYR A 126 12.81 17.49 3.92
CA TYR A 126 12.42 17.98 2.61
C TYR A 126 12.17 16.78 1.69
N VAL A 127 10.91 16.61 1.29
CA VAL A 127 10.46 15.49 0.45
C VAL A 127 9.98 16.05 -0.87
N GLY A 128 10.35 15.41 -1.98
CA GLY A 128 9.85 15.80 -3.29
C GLY A 128 9.91 14.69 -4.32
N PHE A 129 9.05 14.80 -5.33
CA PHE A 129 8.98 13.91 -6.48
C PHE A 129 8.81 14.67 -7.79
N LEU A 130 9.20 14.03 -8.89
CA LEU A 130 9.13 14.58 -10.23
C LEU A 130 8.09 13.84 -11.06
N THR A 131 7.29 14.62 -11.79
CA THR A 131 6.37 14.12 -12.82
C THR A 131 7.11 13.81 -14.13
N THR A 132 6.45 13.09 -15.03
CA THR A 132 6.91 12.83 -16.41
C THR A 132 7.06 14.11 -17.24
N ASN A 133 6.42 15.21 -16.82
CA ASN A 133 6.59 16.55 -17.39
C ASN A 133 7.74 17.35 -16.75
N ASN A 134 8.60 16.72 -15.94
CA ASN A 134 9.71 17.34 -15.22
C ASN A 134 9.30 18.44 -14.23
N VAL A 135 8.11 18.34 -13.64
CA VAL A 135 7.65 19.26 -12.59
C VAL A 135 7.94 18.65 -11.21
N LEU A 136 8.64 19.41 -10.37
CA LEU A 136 8.91 19.06 -8.97
C LEU A 136 7.75 19.45 -8.07
N TYR A 137 7.20 18.49 -7.35
CA TYR A 137 6.31 18.71 -6.22
C TYR A 137 7.08 18.41 -4.95
N SER A 138 7.12 19.35 -3.99
CA SER A 138 7.96 19.20 -2.81
C SER A 138 7.47 20.02 -1.63
N LYS A 139 7.78 19.56 -0.41
CA LYS A 139 7.47 20.26 0.84
C LYS A 139 8.46 19.87 1.93
N VAL A 140 8.69 20.78 2.87
CA VAL A 140 9.36 20.46 4.13
C VAL A 140 8.31 19.96 5.11
N LEU A 141 8.47 18.71 5.54
CA LEU A 141 7.60 18.00 6.46
C LEU A 141 8.20 17.94 7.86
N THR A 142 7.32 17.91 8.84
CA THR A 142 7.57 17.83 10.28
C THR A 142 6.75 16.69 10.89
N VAL A 143 6.93 16.42 12.18
CA VAL A 143 6.35 15.24 12.84
C VAL A 143 4.84 15.16 12.66
N GLY A 144 4.35 14.00 12.22
CA GLY A 144 2.96 13.70 11.92
C GLY A 144 2.47 14.18 10.56
N GLU A 145 3.31 14.87 9.77
CA GLU A 145 2.98 15.15 8.37
C GLU A 145 3.28 13.92 7.49
N MET A 146 2.37 13.67 6.56
CA MET A 146 2.32 12.55 5.63
C MET A 146 2.58 13.03 4.20
N PHE A 147 3.19 12.19 3.38
CA PHE A 147 3.35 12.41 1.93
C PHE A 147 2.86 11.21 1.13
N VAL A 148 2.60 11.41 -0.17
CA VAL A 148 2.40 10.33 -1.13
C VAL A 148 3.18 10.58 -2.41
N VAL A 149 3.81 9.53 -2.93
CA VAL A 149 4.51 9.50 -4.21
C VAL A 149 3.86 8.44 -5.11
N PRO A 150 3.30 8.82 -6.27
CA PRO A 150 2.76 7.87 -7.23
C PRO A 150 3.79 6.84 -7.72
N ARG A 151 3.30 5.64 -8.04
CA ARG A 151 4.10 4.51 -8.50
C ARG A 151 5.06 4.91 -9.63
N GLY A 152 6.33 4.52 -9.50
CA GLY A 152 7.34 4.69 -10.54
C GLY A 152 7.92 6.10 -10.68
N LEU A 153 7.36 7.13 -10.02
CA LEU A 153 7.92 8.47 -10.08
C LEU A 153 9.23 8.59 -9.30
N VAL A 154 10.14 9.39 -9.85
CA VAL A 154 11.43 9.69 -9.22
C VAL A 154 11.20 10.63 -8.06
N HIS A 155 11.74 10.31 -6.89
CA HIS A 155 11.57 11.10 -5.68
C HIS A 155 12.77 10.96 -4.75
N PHE A 156 12.82 11.80 -3.72
CA PHE A 156 13.90 11.85 -2.75
C PHE A 156 13.38 12.35 -1.39
N GLN A 157 14.17 12.12 -0.36
CA GLN A 157 13.96 12.69 0.97
C GLN A 157 15.30 13.20 1.53
N MET A 158 15.33 14.41 2.06
CA MET A 158 16.53 15.00 2.65
C MET A 158 16.23 15.54 4.04
N ASN A 159 17.04 15.19 5.03
CA ASN A 159 16.98 15.80 6.34
C ASN A 159 17.58 17.21 6.32
N VAL A 160 16.70 18.20 6.32
CA VAL A 160 17.03 19.63 6.38
C VAL A 160 17.02 20.18 7.82
N GLY A 161 16.73 19.31 8.79
CA GLY A 161 16.80 19.62 10.22
C GLY A 161 18.24 19.57 10.75
N LYS A 162 18.42 20.13 11.95
CA LYS A 162 19.67 20.04 12.73
C LYS A 162 19.79 18.73 13.50
N GLU A 163 18.67 18.08 13.75
CA GLU A 163 18.56 16.81 14.48
C GLU A 163 18.34 15.64 13.51
N LYS A 164 18.53 14.42 14.00
CA LYS A 164 18.15 13.22 13.24
C LYS A 164 16.66 13.21 12.91
N ALA A 165 16.31 12.65 11.76
CA ALA A 165 14.93 12.47 11.32
C ALA A 165 14.62 10.98 11.10
N MET A 166 13.33 10.63 11.20
CA MET A 166 12.85 9.26 10.96
C MET A 166 11.46 9.28 10.33
N THR A 167 11.23 8.39 9.37
CA THR A 167 9.91 8.12 8.78
C THR A 167 9.53 6.66 8.92
N ILE A 168 8.22 6.42 8.96
CA ILE A 168 7.62 5.14 8.61
C ILE A 168 6.98 5.30 7.25
N THR A 169 7.43 4.50 6.28
CA THR A 169 6.89 4.50 4.92
C THR A 169 6.17 3.19 4.63
N ALA A 170 5.17 3.23 3.76
CA ALA A 170 4.38 2.09 3.33
C ALA A 170 4.28 2.06 1.81
N PHE A 171 4.09 0.85 1.29
CA PHE A 171 4.01 0.58 -0.14
C PHE A 171 2.82 -0.33 -0.43
N ASN A 172 2.04 -0.04 -1.47
CA ASN A 172 0.98 -0.95 -1.95
C ASN A 172 1.53 -2.14 -2.76
N SER A 173 2.65 -2.70 -2.29
CA SER A 173 3.27 -3.92 -2.76
C SER A 173 4.02 -4.58 -1.61
N HIS A 174 3.99 -5.90 -1.51
CA HIS A 174 4.80 -6.64 -0.55
C HIS A 174 6.29 -6.66 -0.91
N LEU A 175 6.64 -6.28 -2.16
CA LEU A 175 8.01 -6.18 -2.67
C LEU A 175 8.12 -5.03 -3.68
N PRO A 176 8.16 -3.76 -3.22
CA PRO A 176 8.08 -2.59 -4.10
C PRO A 176 9.23 -2.50 -5.12
N GLY A 177 10.42 -3.01 -4.75
CA GLY A 177 11.66 -2.84 -5.51
C GLY A 177 12.15 -1.40 -5.48
N ALA A 178 13.41 -1.14 -5.77
CA ALA A 178 13.92 0.23 -5.81
C ALA A 178 14.90 0.38 -6.97
N VAL A 179 14.79 1.49 -7.69
CA VAL A 179 15.77 1.94 -8.69
C VAL A 179 16.43 3.20 -8.15
N VAL A 180 17.60 3.04 -7.52
CA VAL A 180 18.37 4.16 -6.97
C VAL A 180 19.19 4.79 -8.09
N LEU A 181 18.74 5.92 -8.62
CA LEU A 181 19.24 6.45 -9.90
C LEU A 181 20.76 6.63 -9.95
N PRO A 182 21.44 7.25 -8.94
CA PRO A 182 22.89 7.39 -9.00
C PRO A 182 23.61 6.04 -9.12
N THR A 183 23.15 5.03 -8.38
CA THR A 183 23.79 3.71 -8.38
C THR A 183 23.46 2.94 -9.66
N THR A 184 22.19 2.95 -10.08
CA THR A 184 21.76 2.26 -11.31
C THR A 184 22.45 2.83 -12.55
N LEU A 185 22.60 4.15 -12.64
CA LEU A 185 23.18 4.79 -13.82
C LEU A 185 24.71 4.66 -13.90
N PHE A 186 25.40 4.74 -12.75
CA PHE A 186 26.86 4.83 -12.72
C PHE A 186 27.58 3.60 -12.13
N ALA A 187 26.84 2.63 -11.58
CA ALA A 187 27.39 1.43 -10.94
C ALA A 187 26.60 0.15 -11.27
N SER A 188 25.85 0.14 -12.38
CA SER A 188 25.18 -1.07 -12.88
C SER A 188 26.17 -2.14 -13.33
N VAL A 189 25.70 -3.39 -13.32
CA VAL A 189 26.45 -4.55 -13.81
C VAL A 189 25.57 -5.32 -14.81
N PRO A 190 25.95 -5.42 -16.10
CA PRO A 190 27.09 -4.73 -16.72
C PRO A 190 26.94 -3.20 -16.73
N PRO A 191 28.04 -2.42 -16.76
CA PRO A 191 27.97 -0.95 -16.72
C PRO A 191 27.32 -0.38 -18.00
N ILE A 192 26.58 0.72 -17.85
CA ILE A 192 26.08 1.49 -18.98
C ILE A 192 27.28 2.08 -19.74
N PRO A 193 27.33 1.96 -21.09
CA PRO A 193 28.40 2.54 -21.88
C PRO A 193 28.58 4.06 -21.62
N ASN A 194 29.83 4.49 -21.46
CA ASN A 194 30.16 5.88 -21.14
C ASN A 194 29.70 6.87 -22.23
N ASP A 195 29.66 6.46 -23.49
CA ASP A 195 29.17 7.27 -24.60
C ASP A 195 27.65 7.53 -24.49
N VAL A 196 26.89 6.52 -24.05
CA VAL A 196 25.46 6.67 -23.72
C VAL A 196 25.27 7.66 -22.57
N LEU A 197 26.01 7.49 -21.47
CA LEU A 197 25.92 8.39 -20.31
C LEU A 197 26.35 9.82 -20.67
N THR A 198 27.49 9.99 -21.36
CA THR A 198 27.99 11.31 -21.76
C THR A 198 26.99 12.05 -22.64
N LYS A 199 26.39 11.34 -23.60
CA LYS A 199 25.36 11.91 -24.48
C LYS A 199 24.06 12.23 -23.73
N ALA A 200 23.67 11.39 -22.77
CA ALA A 200 22.47 11.59 -21.96
C ALA A 200 22.60 12.76 -20.97
N PHE A 201 23.74 12.89 -20.29
CA PHE A 201 23.98 13.91 -19.26
C PHE A 201 24.49 15.25 -19.82
N GLN A 202 24.77 15.33 -21.13
CA GLN A 202 25.30 16.53 -21.79
C GLN A 202 26.57 17.10 -21.12
N TYR A 203 27.36 16.25 -20.45
CA TYR A 203 28.64 16.64 -19.84
C TYR A 203 29.76 16.53 -20.88
N ILE A 204 30.58 17.56 -21.02
CA ILE A 204 31.66 17.59 -22.02
C ILE A 204 32.77 16.62 -21.61
N VAL A 205 32.98 15.57 -22.42
CA VAL A 205 34.30 14.95 -22.61
C VAL A 205 34.59 15.00 -24.11
N VAL A 206 35.75 15.55 -24.46
CA VAL A 206 36.22 15.78 -25.84
C VAL A 206 36.22 14.46 -26.64
N HIS A 207 35.60 14.49 -27.83
CA HIS A 207 35.45 13.36 -28.75
C HIS A 207 36.76 12.87 -29.39
N TYR A 208 36.83 11.55 -29.63
CA TYR A 208 37.39 10.97 -30.87
C TYR A 208 36.33 10.06 -31.53
N SER A 209 36.27 10.07 -32.86
CA SER A 209 35.25 9.42 -33.71
C SER A 209 35.68 8.06 -34.25
N LEU A 210 34.72 7.12 -34.38
CA LEU A 210 34.74 6.05 -35.39
C LEU A 210 33.32 5.71 -35.88
N ASN A 211 33.18 5.47 -37.19
CA ASN A 211 31.96 5.16 -37.94
C ASN A 211 31.75 3.65 -38.11
N PHE A 212 30.49 3.18 -38.15
CA PHE A 212 30.09 1.99 -38.92
C PHE A 212 28.63 2.06 -39.42
N LYS A 213 28.39 1.48 -40.61
CA LYS A 213 27.10 1.30 -41.32
C LYS A 213 26.71 -0.20 -41.32
N PHE A 214 25.42 -0.52 -41.43
CA PHE A 214 24.75 -1.62 -42.19
C PHE A 214 23.26 -1.62 -41.77
N ASP A 215 22.22 -1.42 -42.59
CA ASP A 215 21.62 -2.05 -43.80
C ASP A 215 20.42 -2.97 -43.49
N ASN A 216 19.34 -2.76 -44.25
CA ASN A 216 18.01 -3.35 -44.14
C ASN A 216 17.89 -4.59 -45.04
N SER A 217 17.36 -5.69 -44.49
CA SER A 217 16.43 -6.59 -45.18
C SER A 217 16.14 -7.79 -44.28
N MET A 218 14.86 -8.07 -43.99
CA MET A 218 14.19 -9.25 -44.55
C MET A 218 12.77 -9.33 -44.00
N ALA A 219 11.81 -8.73 -44.72
CA ALA A 219 10.40 -9.01 -44.53
C ALA A 219 9.97 -10.13 -45.49
N ILE A 220 8.89 -10.82 -45.11
CA ILE A 220 8.13 -11.80 -45.89
C ILE A 220 8.61 -13.25 -45.74
N ARG A 221 8.16 -13.91 -44.65
CA ARG A 221 7.79 -15.35 -44.59
C ARG A 221 7.09 -15.78 -43.27
N VAL A 222 6.58 -14.86 -42.45
CA VAL A 222 5.97 -15.17 -41.13
C VAL A 222 4.43 -15.11 -41.14
N MET A 223 3.81 -14.72 -42.25
CA MET A 223 2.39 -14.30 -42.27
C MET A 223 1.35 -15.43 -42.35
N PHE A 224 1.74 -16.71 -42.34
CA PHE A 224 0.78 -17.84 -42.46
C PHE A 224 0.70 -18.75 -41.23
N LEU A 225 1.54 -18.56 -40.20
CA LEU A 225 1.46 -19.28 -38.92
C LEU A 225 0.67 -18.54 -37.82
N LEU A 226 0.34 -17.25 -38.05
CA LEU A 226 -0.31 -16.39 -37.06
C LEU A 226 -1.83 -16.59 -36.90
N VAL A 227 -2.50 -17.26 -37.84
CA VAL A 227 -3.97 -17.34 -37.85
C VAL A 227 -4.53 -18.49 -36.99
N ILE A 228 -3.73 -19.52 -36.71
CA ILE A 228 -4.17 -20.68 -35.90
C ILE A 228 -3.98 -20.45 -34.38
N LEU A 229 -3.16 -19.48 -33.97
CA LEU A 229 -2.96 -19.14 -32.54
C LEU A 229 -4.09 -18.27 -31.93
N ILE A 230 -5.04 -17.79 -32.73
CA ILE A 230 -6.03 -16.77 -32.31
C ILE A 230 -7.26 -17.39 -31.60
N VAL A 231 -7.39 -18.72 -31.54
CA VAL A 231 -8.61 -19.41 -31.04
C VAL A 231 -8.40 -20.18 -29.73
N LEU A 232 -7.22 -20.13 -29.11
CA LEU A 232 -7.05 -20.67 -27.75
C LEU A 232 -7.54 -19.63 -26.73
N PRO A 233 -8.31 -20.01 -25.69
CA PRO A 233 -8.51 -19.14 -24.54
C PRO A 233 -7.14 -18.91 -23.92
N PHE A 234 -6.51 -17.78 -24.23
CA PHE A 234 -5.32 -17.36 -23.52
C PHE A 234 -5.71 -17.20 -22.05
N PRO A 235 -4.93 -17.74 -21.09
CA PRO A 235 -5.09 -17.34 -19.70
C PRO A 235 -4.88 -15.83 -19.65
N SER A 236 -5.98 -15.09 -19.52
CA SER A 236 -5.94 -13.65 -19.34
C SER A 236 -5.46 -13.39 -17.92
N HIS A 237 -4.19 -13.07 -17.78
CA HIS A 237 -3.68 -12.50 -16.55
C HIS A 237 -4.18 -11.06 -16.47
N CYS A 238 -5.15 -10.86 -15.59
CA CYS A 238 -5.80 -9.61 -15.31
C CYS A 238 -4.98 -8.82 -14.29
N ALA A 239 -4.84 -7.51 -14.50
CA ALA A 239 -4.33 -6.56 -13.52
C ALA A 239 -5.24 -5.32 -13.55
N ASP A 240 -5.21 -4.53 -12.47
CA ASP A 240 -5.81 -3.18 -12.49
C ASP A 240 -5.25 -2.37 -13.67
N PRO A 241 -6.05 -1.48 -14.30
CA PRO A 241 -5.57 -0.67 -15.41
C PRO A 241 -4.37 0.19 -14.95
N ASP A 242 -3.31 0.18 -15.75
CA ASP A 242 -2.15 1.03 -15.48
C ASP A 242 -2.56 2.51 -15.46
N PRO A 243 -1.94 3.35 -14.60
CA PRO A 243 -2.18 4.78 -14.61
C PRO A 243 -1.88 5.38 -16.00
N LEU A 244 -2.88 6.02 -16.61
CA LEU A 244 -2.73 6.74 -17.89
C LEU A 244 -2.09 8.14 -17.73
N GLN A 245 -1.87 8.55 -16.48
CA GLN A 245 -1.30 9.83 -16.06
C GLN A 245 -0.59 9.64 -14.73
N ASP A 246 0.31 10.55 -14.38
CA ASP A 246 1.14 10.46 -13.18
C ASP A 246 0.34 10.40 -11.87
N PHE A 247 -0.80 11.09 -11.81
CA PHE A 247 -1.67 11.15 -10.64
C PHE A 247 -3.10 11.59 -11.00
N CYS A 248 -4.03 11.39 -10.06
CA CYS A 248 -5.41 11.87 -10.16
C CYS A 248 -5.87 12.40 -8.79
N VAL A 249 -5.62 13.67 -8.47
CA VAL A 249 -6.10 14.27 -7.21
C VAL A 249 -7.63 14.31 -7.23
N GLY A 250 -8.29 13.72 -6.24
CA GLY A 250 -9.75 13.56 -6.24
C GLY A 250 -10.54 14.84 -5.98
N ILE A 251 -11.65 15.04 -6.70
CA ILE A 251 -12.67 16.06 -6.40
C ILE A 251 -13.77 15.41 -5.55
N LEU A 252 -13.79 15.68 -4.23
CA LEU A 252 -14.70 15.00 -3.30
C LEU A 252 -16.16 15.47 -3.36
N ASN A 253 -16.40 16.71 -3.79
CA ASN A 253 -17.73 17.33 -3.83
C ASN A 253 -18.31 17.39 -5.25
N ASP A 254 -17.93 16.46 -6.13
CA ASP A 254 -18.52 16.42 -7.47
C ASP A 254 -20.00 16.05 -7.40
N THR A 255 -20.84 16.83 -8.08
CA THR A 255 -22.29 16.62 -8.18
C THR A 255 -22.68 15.80 -9.41
N SER A 256 -21.70 15.29 -10.15
CA SER A 256 -21.96 14.42 -11.30
C SER A 256 -22.72 13.15 -10.89
N THR A 257 -23.61 12.70 -11.76
CA THR A 257 -24.48 11.53 -11.53
C THR A 257 -23.80 10.20 -11.87
N THR A 258 -22.50 10.22 -12.20
CA THR A 258 -21.77 9.03 -12.67
C THR A 258 -21.02 8.39 -11.50
N SER A 259 -21.40 7.16 -11.15
CA SER A 259 -20.66 6.36 -10.17
C SER A 259 -19.36 5.86 -10.80
N LEU A 260 -18.22 6.31 -10.27
CA LEU A 260 -16.88 5.85 -10.64
C LEU A 260 -16.24 5.12 -9.46
N ASN A 261 -15.38 4.13 -9.74
CA ASN A 261 -14.55 3.51 -8.69
C ASN A 261 -13.36 4.43 -8.35
N GLY A 262 -13.65 5.51 -7.61
CA GLY A 262 -12.74 6.60 -7.29
C GLY A 262 -13.42 7.96 -7.41
N PHE A 263 -12.62 9.03 -7.46
CA PHE A 263 -13.10 10.40 -7.63
C PHE A 263 -12.63 10.98 -8.97
N PRO A 264 -13.41 11.88 -9.60
CA PRO A 264 -12.95 12.64 -10.75
C PRO A 264 -11.63 13.37 -10.45
N CYS A 265 -10.77 13.48 -11.46
CA CYS A 265 -9.46 14.10 -11.29
C CYS A 265 -9.55 15.63 -11.39
N LYS A 266 -8.89 16.31 -10.44
CA LYS A 266 -8.55 17.72 -10.53
C LYS A 266 -7.73 17.99 -11.80
N PRO A 267 -8.02 19.05 -12.58
CA PRO A 267 -7.21 19.41 -13.74
C PRO A 267 -5.74 19.60 -13.36
N ALA A 268 -4.81 19.06 -14.16
CA ALA A 268 -3.38 19.12 -13.87
C ALA A 268 -2.84 20.56 -13.66
N SER A 269 -3.43 21.55 -14.34
CA SER A 269 -3.08 22.97 -14.18
C SER A 269 -3.47 23.57 -12.82
N GLN A 270 -4.31 22.90 -12.04
CA GLN A 270 -4.75 23.32 -10.71
C GLN A 270 -4.10 22.50 -9.58
N VAL A 271 -3.32 21.47 -9.92
CA VAL A 271 -2.63 20.63 -8.94
C VAL A 271 -1.39 21.36 -8.42
N THR A 272 -1.17 21.26 -7.11
CA THR A 272 -0.12 21.95 -6.37
C THR A 272 0.62 20.97 -5.46
N SER A 273 1.74 21.39 -4.85
CA SER A 273 2.46 20.54 -3.89
C SER A 273 1.60 20.14 -2.71
N ASP A 274 0.75 21.03 -2.19
CA ASP A 274 -0.11 20.72 -1.04
C ASP A 274 -1.13 19.61 -1.31
N ASP A 275 -1.43 19.28 -2.56
CA ASP A 275 -2.30 18.14 -2.89
C ASP A 275 -1.62 16.77 -2.59
N PHE A 276 -0.30 16.74 -2.33
CA PHE A 276 0.48 15.51 -2.08
C PHE A 276 1.12 15.45 -0.68
N PHE A 277 0.74 16.36 0.22
CA PHE A 277 1.18 16.36 1.61
C PHE A 277 0.00 16.60 2.54
N PHE A 278 -0.03 15.91 3.68
CA PHE A 278 -1.15 15.91 4.60
C PHE A 278 -0.68 16.06 6.04
N ASP A 279 -1.21 17.03 6.76
CA ASP A 279 -0.83 17.37 8.14
C ASP A 279 -1.82 16.82 9.19
N GLY A 280 -2.85 16.09 8.76
CA GLY A 280 -3.91 15.64 9.65
C GLY A 280 -3.48 14.61 10.71
N LEU A 281 -2.29 14.00 10.59
CA LEU A 281 -1.77 13.06 11.59
C LEU A 281 -0.81 13.74 12.61
N THR A 282 -0.76 15.08 12.64
CA THR A 282 0.11 15.84 13.55
C THR A 282 -0.33 15.82 15.01
N ASN A 283 -1.62 15.61 15.28
CA ASN A 283 -2.18 15.65 16.62
C ASN A 283 -2.56 14.24 17.10
N GLU A 284 -2.40 14.01 18.41
CA GLU A 284 -2.91 12.80 19.06
C GLU A 284 -4.44 12.79 19.04
N GLY A 285 -5.03 11.64 18.69
CA GLY A 285 -6.48 11.46 18.68
C GLY A 285 -7.08 11.47 20.08
N ASN A 286 -8.36 11.88 20.20
CA ASN A 286 -9.05 11.92 21.48
C ASN A 286 -9.47 10.52 21.96
N THR A 287 -8.78 9.99 22.96
CA THR A 287 -9.06 8.69 23.57
C THR A 287 -10.04 8.76 24.75
N GLU A 288 -10.63 9.91 25.07
CA GLU A 288 -11.64 10.08 26.12
C GLU A 288 -13.02 9.59 25.65
N ASN A 289 -13.11 8.31 25.31
CA ASN A 289 -14.33 7.66 24.85
C ASN A 289 -14.46 6.25 25.45
N ALA A 290 -15.61 5.62 25.24
CA ALA A 290 -15.96 4.34 25.87
C ALA A 290 -14.98 3.20 25.54
N PHE A 291 -14.29 3.28 24.40
CA PHE A 291 -13.32 2.27 23.97
C PHE A 291 -11.87 2.67 24.30
N GLY A 292 -11.60 3.92 24.65
CA GLY A 292 -10.25 4.36 25.02
C GLY A 292 -9.26 4.40 23.85
N PHE A 293 -9.73 4.45 22.59
CA PHE A 293 -8.88 4.57 21.40
C PHE A 293 -9.42 5.63 20.43
N SER A 294 -8.57 6.12 19.54
CA SER A 294 -8.94 7.05 18.48
C SER A 294 -8.16 6.72 17.21
N ALA A 295 -8.82 6.75 16.05
CA ALA A 295 -8.17 6.57 14.75
C ALA A 295 -8.28 7.87 13.96
N THR A 296 -7.15 8.54 13.75
CA THR A 296 -7.05 9.70 12.86
C THR A 296 -6.77 9.19 11.45
N VAL A 297 -7.72 9.41 10.55
CA VAL A 297 -7.77 8.74 9.24
C VAL A 297 -7.09 9.59 8.16
N GLY A 298 -6.07 9.03 7.50
CA GLY A 298 -5.38 9.62 6.33
C GLY A 298 -5.70 8.84 5.05
N ASN A 299 -6.98 8.76 4.72
CA ASN A 299 -7.49 8.12 3.50
C ASN A 299 -7.89 9.16 2.45
N VAL A 300 -8.34 8.72 1.27
CA VAL A 300 -8.69 9.62 0.16
C VAL A 300 -9.73 10.70 0.50
N LEU A 301 -10.59 10.49 1.49
CA LEU A 301 -11.59 11.47 1.92
C LEU A 301 -10.97 12.61 2.73
N ALA A 302 -9.88 12.35 3.44
CA ALA A 302 -9.11 13.36 4.19
C ALA A 302 -7.95 13.91 3.37
N PHE A 303 -7.37 13.09 2.50
CA PHE A 303 -6.19 13.37 1.70
C PHE A 303 -6.43 13.00 0.23
N PRO A 304 -7.05 13.89 -0.57
CA PRO A 304 -7.48 13.59 -1.93
C PRO A 304 -6.37 13.23 -2.92
N GLY A 305 -5.11 13.56 -2.59
CA GLY A 305 -3.92 13.12 -3.35
C GLY A 305 -3.76 11.61 -3.44
N LEU A 306 -4.40 10.85 -2.55
CA LEU A 306 -4.40 9.37 -2.56
C LEU A 306 -5.33 8.76 -3.60
N ASN A 307 -6.19 9.54 -4.23
CA ASN A 307 -7.16 9.03 -5.19
C ASN A 307 -6.45 8.27 -6.32
N THR A 308 -7.00 7.09 -6.65
CA THR A 308 -6.43 6.07 -7.56
C THR A 308 -5.05 5.50 -7.18
N LEU A 309 -4.42 5.92 -6.09
CA LEU A 309 -3.06 5.46 -5.73
C LEU A 309 -3.03 4.16 -4.91
N GLY A 310 -4.18 3.68 -4.44
CA GLY A 310 -4.34 2.35 -3.83
C GLY A 310 -3.62 2.19 -2.49
N LEU A 311 -3.44 3.28 -1.73
CA LEU A 311 -2.71 3.28 -0.47
C LEU A 311 -3.27 4.36 0.46
N SER A 312 -3.32 4.10 1.77
CA SER A 312 -3.67 5.09 2.80
C SER A 312 -2.97 4.77 4.12
N MET A 313 -2.89 5.74 5.03
CA MET A 313 -2.32 5.56 6.36
C MET A 313 -3.18 6.19 7.44
N ASN A 314 -3.23 5.59 8.62
CA ASN A 314 -3.86 6.16 9.80
C ASN A 314 -2.85 6.26 10.95
N GLN A 315 -3.09 7.21 11.84
CA GLN A 315 -2.56 7.17 13.20
C GLN A 315 -3.64 6.61 14.12
N VAL A 316 -3.28 5.66 14.98
CA VAL A 316 -4.21 5.11 15.97
C VAL A 316 -3.61 5.28 17.37
N ASP A 317 -4.33 6.00 18.21
CA ASP A 317 -3.94 6.34 19.57
C ASP A 317 -4.77 5.56 20.59
N PHE A 318 -4.13 5.09 21.66
CA PHE A 318 -4.76 4.27 22.69
C PHE A 318 -4.41 4.79 24.09
N ALA A 319 -5.43 5.06 24.91
CA ALA A 319 -5.26 5.19 26.36
C ALA A 319 -4.82 3.85 26.99
N PRO A 320 -4.28 3.83 28.22
CA PRO A 320 -4.07 2.58 28.95
C PRO A 320 -5.38 1.77 29.03
N GLY A 321 -5.34 0.50 28.63
CA GLY A 321 -6.54 -0.35 28.54
C GLY A 321 -7.45 -0.08 27.33
N GLY A 322 -7.12 0.90 26.49
CA GLY A 322 -7.88 1.23 25.28
C GLY A 322 -7.94 0.07 24.29
N LEU A 323 -9.08 -0.11 23.65
CA LEU A 323 -9.41 -1.20 22.74
C LEU A 323 -9.91 -0.63 21.43
N ASN A 324 -9.21 -0.88 20.32
CA ASN A 324 -9.84 -0.84 19.01
C ASN A 324 -10.64 -2.15 18.87
N PRO A 325 -11.97 -2.10 18.95
CA PRO A 325 -12.82 -3.28 19.07
C PRO A 325 -12.67 -4.20 17.84
N PRO A 326 -13.14 -5.46 17.92
CA PRO A 326 -13.14 -6.35 16.77
C PRO A 326 -13.74 -5.69 15.53
N HIS A 327 -12.94 -5.60 14.46
CA HIS A 327 -13.33 -4.99 13.20
C HIS A 327 -12.65 -5.70 12.02
N SER A 328 -13.08 -5.37 10.80
CA SER A 328 -12.41 -5.81 9.57
C SER A 328 -12.38 -4.71 8.51
N HIS A 329 -11.42 -4.83 7.60
CA HIS A 329 -11.25 -3.95 6.45
C HIS A 329 -11.62 -4.71 5.16
N PRO A 330 -12.83 -4.51 4.60
CA PRO A 330 -13.31 -5.33 3.49
C PRO A 330 -12.53 -5.10 2.19
N ARG A 331 -11.83 -3.97 2.06
CA ARG A 331 -11.11 -3.59 0.84
C ARG A 331 -9.59 -3.56 0.98
N ALA A 332 -9.03 -3.85 2.15
CA ALA A 332 -7.59 -3.75 2.35
C ALA A 332 -7.03 -4.75 3.35
N THR A 333 -5.80 -5.19 3.05
CA THR A 333 -4.84 -5.64 4.06
C THR A 333 -4.46 -4.46 4.93
N GLU A 334 -4.33 -4.67 6.23
CA GLU A 334 -3.74 -3.70 7.15
C GLU A 334 -2.33 -4.15 7.56
N SER A 335 -1.39 -3.22 7.62
CA SER A 335 -0.13 -3.42 8.31
C SER A 335 0.13 -2.22 9.20
N GLY A 336 0.79 -2.41 10.34
CA GLY A 336 1.05 -1.31 11.26
C GLY A 336 2.34 -1.48 12.02
N VAL A 337 2.90 -0.36 12.44
CA VAL A 337 4.08 -0.28 13.30
C VAL A 337 3.70 0.40 14.60
N VAL A 338 4.02 -0.21 15.73
CA VAL A 338 3.87 0.43 17.04
C VAL A 338 4.93 1.52 17.16
N ILE A 339 4.54 2.77 17.39
CA ILE A 339 5.49 3.87 17.56
C ILE A 339 5.86 4.07 19.03
N LYS A 340 4.90 3.91 19.94
CA LYS A 340 5.10 3.97 21.41
C LYS A 340 4.11 3.04 22.13
N GLY A 341 4.45 2.64 23.35
CA GLY A 341 3.59 1.83 24.22
C GLY A 341 3.66 0.33 23.95
N LYS A 342 2.63 -0.40 24.42
CA LYS A 342 2.51 -1.87 24.28
C LYS A 342 1.11 -2.27 23.84
N LEU A 343 0.99 -3.00 22.73
CA LEU A 343 -0.30 -3.38 22.16
C LEU A 343 -0.41 -4.89 22.00
N TYR A 344 -1.47 -5.47 22.54
CA TYR A 344 -1.90 -6.82 22.18
C TYR A 344 -2.69 -6.74 20.87
N VAL A 345 -2.12 -7.27 19.81
CA VAL A 345 -2.70 -7.27 18.47
C VAL A 345 -3.05 -8.70 18.10
N GLY A 346 -4.23 -8.92 17.50
CA GLY A 346 -4.59 -10.24 17.00
C GLY A 346 -5.68 -10.23 15.95
N PHE A 347 -5.72 -11.28 15.15
CA PHE A 347 -6.72 -11.51 14.10
C PHE A 347 -7.18 -12.96 14.06
N LEU A 348 -8.37 -13.19 13.50
CA LEU A 348 -9.00 -14.49 13.38
C LEU A 348 -9.10 -14.93 11.92
N THR A 349 -8.74 -16.17 11.67
CA THR A 349 -9.00 -16.86 10.39
C THR A 349 -10.45 -17.33 10.28
N THR A 350 -10.90 -17.68 9.08
CA THR A 350 -12.21 -18.32 8.82
C THR A 350 -12.37 -19.69 9.50
N LYS A 351 -11.27 -20.26 10.00
CA LYS A 351 -11.24 -21.48 10.83
C LYS A 351 -11.34 -21.20 12.33
N ASN A 352 -11.64 -19.96 12.72
CA ASN A 352 -11.71 -19.51 14.12
C ASN A 352 -10.39 -19.69 14.89
N VAL A 353 -9.24 -19.61 14.21
CA VAL A 353 -7.92 -19.63 14.85
C VAL A 353 -7.44 -18.20 15.07
N LEU A 354 -7.12 -17.86 16.31
CA LEU A 354 -6.52 -16.59 16.72
C LEU A 354 -5.01 -16.63 16.51
N TYR A 355 -4.49 -15.64 15.79
CA TYR A 355 -3.07 -15.30 15.73
C TYR A 355 -2.87 -13.98 16.45
N SER A 356 -1.99 -13.93 17.44
CA SER A 356 -1.82 -12.74 18.27
C SER A 356 -0.44 -12.63 18.91
N LYS A 357 -0.06 -11.40 19.25
CA LYS A 357 1.20 -11.08 19.95
C LYS A 357 1.08 -9.75 20.69
N VAL A 358 1.85 -9.60 21.77
CA VAL A 358 2.06 -8.30 22.41
C VAL A 358 3.26 -7.63 21.75
N LEU A 359 3.02 -6.48 21.14
CA LEU A 359 3.99 -5.69 20.41
C LEU A 359 4.40 -4.43 21.20
N THR A 360 5.61 -3.97 20.94
CA THR A 360 6.27 -2.80 21.52
C THR A 360 6.84 -1.92 20.42
N ALA A 361 7.36 -0.75 20.78
CA ALA A 361 7.81 0.25 19.82
C ALA A 361 8.79 -0.30 18.75
N GLY A 362 8.46 -0.06 17.49
CA GLY A 362 9.15 -0.51 16.29
C GLY A 362 8.83 -1.95 15.86
N GLU A 363 7.98 -2.69 16.58
CA GLU A 363 7.44 -3.95 16.08
C GLU A 363 6.26 -3.69 15.11
N MET A 364 6.23 -4.46 14.05
CA MET A 364 5.31 -4.40 12.92
C MET A 364 4.37 -5.62 12.93
N PHE A 365 3.14 -5.46 12.45
CA PHE A 365 2.18 -6.53 12.22
C PHE A 365 1.57 -6.46 10.81
N VAL A 366 1.00 -7.57 10.34
CA VAL A 366 0.15 -7.59 9.14
C VAL A 366 -1.12 -8.40 9.38
N ILE A 367 -2.24 -7.90 8.86
CA ILE A 367 -3.56 -8.49 8.96
C ILE A 367 -4.13 -8.63 7.53
N PRO A 368 -4.36 -9.87 7.07
CA PRO A 368 -4.94 -10.11 5.74
C PRO A 368 -6.31 -9.44 5.55
N ARG A 369 -6.58 -9.02 4.31
CA ARG A 369 -7.82 -8.35 3.92
C ARG A 369 -9.06 -9.09 4.44
N GLY A 370 -9.98 -8.34 5.05
CA GLY A 370 -11.29 -8.84 5.47
C GLY A 370 -11.30 -9.69 6.75
N LEU A 371 -10.15 -10.08 7.31
CA LEU A 371 -10.12 -10.84 8.56
C LEU A 371 -10.49 -9.95 9.76
N VAL A 372 -11.24 -10.54 10.70
CA VAL A 372 -11.63 -9.87 11.95
C VAL A 372 -10.40 -9.77 12.85
N HIS A 373 -10.14 -8.57 13.37
CA HIS A 373 -8.98 -8.29 14.20
C HIS A 373 -9.24 -7.18 15.20
N PHE A 374 -8.30 -6.99 16.13
CA PHE A 374 -8.39 -6.00 17.21
C PHE A 374 -6.99 -5.56 17.65
N GLN A 375 -6.94 -4.42 18.34
CA GLN A 375 -5.74 -3.97 19.05
C GLN A 375 -6.15 -3.48 20.45
N MET A 376 -5.41 -3.90 21.48
CA MET A 376 -5.66 -3.48 22.86
C MET A 376 -4.38 -3.00 23.52
N ASN A 377 -4.41 -1.82 24.12
CA ASN A 377 -3.29 -1.33 24.92
C ASN A 377 -3.25 -2.06 26.27
N VAL A 378 -2.27 -2.97 26.38
CA VAL A 378 -2.00 -3.75 27.60
C VAL A 378 -0.88 -3.14 28.44
N GLY A 379 -0.34 -2.00 28.01
CA GLY A 379 0.61 -1.20 28.76
C GLY A 379 -0.04 -0.31 29.82
N LYS A 380 0.81 0.26 30.68
CA LYS A 380 0.39 1.26 31.69
C LYS A 380 0.38 2.69 31.15
N GLU A 381 1.02 2.92 30.01
CA GLU A 381 1.14 4.20 29.34
C GLU A 381 0.31 4.20 28.05
N LYS A 382 0.14 5.37 27.44
CA LYS A 382 -0.49 5.49 26.13
C LYS A 382 0.31 4.72 25.07
N ALA A 383 -0.39 4.18 24.08
CA ALA A 383 0.21 3.56 22.91
C ALA A 383 -0.22 4.27 21.63
N MET A 384 0.60 4.20 20.59
CA MET A 384 0.27 4.74 19.27
C MET A 384 0.83 3.85 18.18
N THR A 385 0.06 3.65 17.11
CA THR A 385 0.50 2.98 15.88
C THR A 385 0.35 3.90 14.70
N ILE A 386 1.19 3.64 13.70
CA ILE A 386 0.97 4.10 12.33
C ILE A 386 0.58 2.87 11.53
N THR A 387 -0.62 2.87 10.96
CA THR A 387 -1.14 1.77 10.14
C THR A 387 -1.24 2.21 8.68
N ALA A 388 -1.08 1.26 7.77
CA ALA A 388 -1.17 1.45 6.34
C ALA A 388 -2.08 0.39 5.72
N PHE A 389 -2.72 0.75 4.62
CA PHE A 389 -3.68 -0.09 3.92
C PHE A 389 -3.37 -0.10 2.43
N ASN A 390 -3.40 -1.27 1.78
CA ASN A 390 -3.29 -1.36 0.31
C ASN A 390 -4.59 -0.98 -0.42
N SER A 391 -5.25 0.06 0.07
CA SER A 391 -6.40 0.73 -0.55
C SER A 391 -6.38 2.19 -0.11
N HIS A 392 -6.73 3.11 -1.02
CA HIS A 392 -6.91 4.53 -0.66
C HIS A 392 -8.15 4.77 0.20
N LEU A 393 -9.06 3.79 0.29
CA LEU A 393 -10.30 3.83 1.08
C LEU A 393 -10.62 2.42 1.61
N PRO A 394 -9.95 1.94 2.66
CA PRO A 394 -10.04 0.55 3.12
C PRO A 394 -11.46 0.16 3.59
N GLY A 395 -12.21 1.14 4.11
CA GLY A 395 -13.51 0.91 4.78
C GLY A 395 -13.34 0.15 6.08
N ALA A 396 -14.29 0.23 7.00
CA ALA A 396 -14.22 -0.51 8.26
C ALA A 396 -15.59 -1.09 8.61
N VAL A 397 -15.60 -2.34 9.04
CA VAL A 397 -16.77 -2.99 9.65
C VAL A 397 -16.44 -3.21 11.11
N VAL A 398 -16.90 -2.31 11.98
CA VAL A 398 -16.73 -2.44 13.44
C VAL A 398 -17.81 -3.36 13.97
N LEU A 399 -17.47 -4.58 14.38
CA LEU A 399 -18.45 -5.63 14.63
C LEU A 399 -19.49 -5.26 15.71
N PRO A 400 -19.10 -4.74 16.90
CA PRO A 400 -20.07 -4.42 17.93
C PRO A 400 -21.16 -3.44 17.45
N THR A 401 -20.78 -2.34 16.80
CA THR A 401 -21.74 -1.36 16.31
C THR A 401 -22.48 -1.81 15.07
N THR A 402 -21.79 -2.50 14.15
CA THR A 402 -22.42 -3.01 12.93
C THR A 402 -23.51 -4.03 13.25
N LEU A 403 -23.30 -4.89 14.26
CA LEU A 403 -24.27 -5.93 14.61
C LEU A 403 -25.40 -5.40 15.50
N PHE A 404 -25.11 -4.48 16.42
CA PHE A 404 -26.07 -4.09 17.45
C PHE A 404 -26.64 -2.67 17.29
N THR A 405 -26.03 -1.82 16.45
CA THR A 405 -26.46 -0.42 16.27
C THR A 405 -26.64 -0.02 14.79
N SER A 406 -26.80 -0.99 13.88
CA SER A 406 -27.05 -0.72 12.46
C SER A 406 -28.33 0.07 12.22
N LYS A 407 -28.39 0.76 11.07
CA LYS A 407 -29.59 1.48 10.61
C LYS A 407 -29.91 1.05 9.17
N PRO A 408 -31.03 0.35 8.91
CA PRO A 408 -32.00 -0.17 9.89
C PRO A 408 -31.40 -1.23 10.83
N PRO A 409 -31.99 -1.45 12.02
CA PRO A 409 -31.49 -2.42 12.99
C PRO A 409 -31.66 -3.86 12.49
N ILE A 410 -30.69 -4.73 12.80
CA ILE A 410 -30.84 -6.18 12.62
C ILE A 410 -31.98 -6.68 13.54
N PRO A 411 -32.92 -7.51 13.04
CA PRO A 411 -33.98 -8.09 13.86
C PRO A 411 -33.43 -8.89 15.04
N ASP A 412 -34.02 -8.74 16.23
CA ASP A 412 -33.57 -9.42 17.44
C ASP A 412 -33.64 -10.95 17.33
N GLU A 413 -34.58 -11.49 16.56
CA GLU A 413 -34.65 -12.92 16.28
C GLU A 413 -33.37 -13.44 15.58
N VAL A 414 -32.79 -12.64 14.68
CA VAL A 414 -31.53 -12.99 14.01
C VAL A 414 -30.39 -13.01 15.03
N LEU A 415 -30.30 -11.97 15.88
CA LEU A 415 -29.23 -11.85 16.86
C LEU A 415 -29.33 -12.89 17.99
N THR A 416 -30.53 -13.11 18.56
CA THR A 416 -30.74 -14.12 19.60
C THR A 416 -30.42 -15.53 19.11
N LYS A 417 -30.81 -15.86 17.87
CA LYS A 417 -30.50 -17.15 17.24
C LYS A 417 -29.01 -17.30 16.90
N ALA A 418 -28.37 -16.25 16.39
CA ALA A 418 -26.95 -16.27 16.04
C ALA A 418 -26.05 -16.38 17.27
N PHE A 419 -26.34 -15.61 18.33
CA PHE A 419 -25.54 -15.56 19.55
C PHE A 419 -25.96 -16.61 20.61
N LYS A 420 -27.11 -17.27 20.42
CA LYS A 420 -27.70 -18.24 21.36
C LYS A 420 -27.91 -17.66 22.77
N ILE A 421 -28.46 -16.45 22.82
CA ILE A 421 -28.74 -15.70 24.05
C ILE A 421 -30.15 -15.11 24.02
N ASP A 422 -30.67 -14.77 25.20
CA ASP A 422 -31.99 -14.19 25.35
C ASP A 422 -32.06 -12.75 24.81
N ALA A 423 -33.26 -12.33 24.40
CA ALA A 423 -33.52 -10.99 23.90
C ALA A 423 -33.10 -9.89 24.89
N SER A 424 -33.28 -10.10 26.20
CA SER A 424 -32.86 -9.14 27.22
C SER A 424 -31.35 -8.88 27.23
N VAL A 425 -30.54 -9.86 26.83
CA VAL A 425 -29.09 -9.69 26.69
C VAL A 425 -28.77 -8.84 25.47
N ILE A 426 -29.47 -9.08 24.34
CA ILE A 426 -29.36 -8.25 23.13
C ILE A 426 -29.72 -6.81 23.43
N ASP A 427 -30.85 -6.58 24.10
CA ASP A 427 -31.30 -5.24 24.51
C ASP A 427 -30.27 -4.55 25.40
N GLY A 428 -29.68 -5.29 26.34
CA GLY A 428 -28.60 -4.79 27.19
C GLY A 428 -27.35 -4.37 26.42
N ILE A 429 -26.96 -5.15 25.40
CA ILE A 429 -25.83 -4.81 24.52
C ILE A 429 -26.16 -3.57 23.68
N LYS A 430 -27.36 -3.53 23.06
CA LYS A 430 -27.83 -2.38 22.27
C LYS A 430 -27.87 -1.10 23.09
N ALA A 431 -28.38 -1.15 24.32
CA ALA A 431 -28.44 0.00 25.21
C ALA A 431 -27.05 0.54 25.57
N LYS A 432 -26.09 -0.35 25.86
CA LYS A 432 -24.70 0.05 26.19
C LYS A 432 -23.97 0.65 24.99
N LEU A 433 -24.12 0.05 23.80
CA LEU A 433 -23.46 0.53 22.59
C LEU A 433 -24.13 1.78 22.00
N GLY A 434 -25.47 1.85 22.04
CA GLY A 434 -26.23 2.99 21.52
C GLY A 434 -26.08 4.28 22.33
N ALA A 435 -25.57 4.19 23.57
CA ALA A 435 -25.20 5.35 24.37
C ALA A 435 -23.81 5.93 24.00
N ILE A 436 -23.04 5.25 23.15
CA ILE A 436 -21.73 5.69 22.69
C ILE A 436 -21.95 6.56 21.44
N ASN A 437 -21.84 7.88 21.60
CA ASN A 437 -21.74 8.78 20.45
C ASN A 437 -20.31 8.68 19.91
N TYR A 438 -20.17 8.29 18.64
CA TYR A 438 -18.89 8.25 17.92
C TYR A 438 -18.54 9.62 17.35
#